data_AF-A0A7M3YG82-F1
#
_entry.id   AF-A0A7M3YG82-F1
#
_cell.length_a   1.000
_cell.length_b   1.000
_cell.length_c   1.000
_cell.angle_alpha   90.00
_cell.angle_beta   90.00
_cell.angle_gamma   90.00
#
_symmetry.space_group_name_H-M   'P 1'
#
loop_
_entity.id
_entity.type
_entity.pdbx_description
1 polymer ?
#
loop_
_entity_poly.entity_id
_entity_poly.type
_entity_poly.pdbx_seq_one_letter_code
_entity_poly.pdbx_strand_id
1 'polypeptide(L)'
;MKSMSLISKIKGDKAGTVLFLMSFSVILITLGIIQTLLFESITFFEDIAENRGWFTLDWNFEGIMSASGLAALLFSLALFGDVVSRNEETVLSKFPIQVWFPNDLLAKGIMAVAIIQFLILDSFLLSLSILFIVIIWRKICNLELKRKMGGNIEFNNTWRNAFGLFTFIALFDAVTMNYGGAFGEFFLQNQWTPTGACADRRGLCDTMSFGVNSLLLTTLQVAFGALLIAVPLGVGTAIYLSEYAHPRLVAIVKPTLEILAGIPSVVYGFFAFIYIGPLVVEFGEFAFAQGWIDEPPNVLNPINGAIVVGVMILPLIASMSEDALRAVPNELREGSLALGATKIETTFRVMIQASLSGIIASIILALSRAVGETMAVTLAVGTIAVYTSNMFLPAQTMTAYIAQRVGGDLPFGEIGYLTIFAVGLYLFVITLCLNLLGNKVLSAYREAY
;
A
#
# COMPACT_ATOMS: atom_id res chain seq x y z
N MET A 1 45.08 -28.31 19.18
CA MET A 1 44.38 -27.47 18.18
C MET A 1 44.22 -26.07 18.77
N LYS A 2 45.17 -25.16 18.53
CA LYS A 2 45.19 -23.82 19.15
C LYS A 2 44.06 -22.97 18.57
N SER A 3 43.18 -22.43 19.42
CA SER A 3 42.19 -21.42 19.03
C SER A 3 42.94 -20.15 18.64
N MET A 4 43.18 -19.97 17.35
CA MET A 4 43.64 -18.69 16.81
C MET A 4 42.56 -17.65 17.05
N SER A 5 42.89 -16.59 17.81
CA SER A 5 41.97 -15.46 18.03
C SER A 5 41.65 -14.79 16.70
N LEU A 6 40.44 -14.25 16.56
CA LEU A 6 39.93 -13.60 15.33
C LEU A 6 40.95 -12.62 14.73
N ILE A 7 41.69 -11.92 15.59
CA ILE A 7 42.75 -10.94 15.27
C ILE A 7 43.91 -11.56 14.48
N SER A 8 44.25 -12.82 14.74
CA SER A 8 45.34 -13.53 14.04
C SER A 8 44.97 -13.98 12.62
N LYS A 9 43.68 -14.21 12.33
CA LYS A 9 43.19 -14.49 10.97
C LYS A 9 43.16 -13.24 10.09
N ILE A 10 42.83 -12.09 10.68
CA ILE A 10 42.80 -10.77 10.00
C ILE A 10 44.19 -10.37 9.46
N LYS A 11 45.28 -10.81 10.09
CA LYS A 11 46.64 -10.44 9.67
C LYS A 11 47.13 -11.11 8.37
N GLY A 12 46.52 -12.22 7.95
CA GLY A 12 46.95 -12.99 6.78
C GLY A 12 46.26 -12.61 5.48
N ASP A 13 45.00 -12.18 5.56
CA ASP A 13 44.17 -11.82 4.40
C ASP A 13 43.85 -10.31 4.40
N LYS A 14 44.75 -9.55 3.76
CA LYS A 14 44.62 -8.09 3.63
C LYS A 14 43.35 -7.71 2.86
N ALA A 15 42.93 -8.50 1.87
CA ALA A 15 41.74 -8.24 1.07
C ALA A 15 40.46 -8.48 1.91
N GLY A 16 40.38 -9.61 2.62
CA GLY A 16 39.27 -9.90 3.53
C GLY A 16 39.11 -8.85 4.63
N THR A 17 40.22 -8.31 5.14
CA THR A 17 40.19 -7.24 6.15
C THR A 17 39.63 -5.93 5.59
N VAL A 18 40.04 -5.55 4.38
CA VAL A 18 39.52 -4.34 3.70
C VAL A 18 38.02 -4.50 3.43
N LEU A 19 37.59 -5.63 2.89
CA LEU A 19 36.16 -5.91 2.63
C LEU A 19 35.33 -5.90 3.91
N PHE A 20 35.85 -6.49 4.99
CA PHE A 20 35.20 -6.44 6.30
C PHE A 20 35.04 -4.99 6.79
N LEU A 21 36.10 -4.18 6.78
CA LEU A 21 36.04 -2.79 7.21
C LEU A 21 35.07 -1.95 6.37
N MET A 22 35.02 -2.17 5.05
CA MET A 22 34.05 -1.50 4.17
C MET A 22 32.62 -1.90 4.54
N SER A 23 32.33 -3.19 4.70
CA SER A 23 31.00 -3.65 5.12
C SER A 23 30.60 -3.12 6.50
N PHE A 24 31.54 -3.10 7.44
CA PHE A 24 31.33 -2.60 8.80
C PHE A 24 31.08 -1.09 8.81
N SER A 25 31.80 -0.33 8.00
CA SER A 25 31.57 1.11 7.83
C SER A 25 30.17 1.41 7.31
N VAL A 26 29.65 0.63 6.35
CA VAL A 26 28.28 0.79 5.85
C VAL A 26 27.27 0.53 6.97
N ILE A 27 27.46 -0.52 7.77
CA ILE A 27 26.60 -0.84 8.91
C ILE A 27 26.63 0.28 9.96
N LEU A 28 27.79 0.85 10.27
CA LEU A 28 27.88 1.94 11.24
C LEU A 28 27.21 3.22 10.73
N ILE A 29 27.32 3.53 9.43
CA ILE A 29 26.65 4.70 8.84
C ILE A 29 25.13 4.53 8.91
N THR A 30 24.61 3.35 8.57
CA THR A 30 23.15 3.10 8.64
C THR A 30 22.65 3.12 10.08
N LEU A 31 23.39 2.53 11.02
CA LEU A 31 23.05 2.60 12.45
C LEU A 31 23.07 4.04 12.96
N GLY A 32 24.03 4.86 12.55
CA GLY A 32 24.09 6.28 12.92
C GLY A 32 22.87 7.07 12.44
N ILE A 33 22.47 6.88 11.17
CA ILE A 33 21.27 7.53 10.61
C ILE A 33 20.01 7.10 11.37
N ILE A 34 19.85 5.80 11.61
CA ILE A 34 18.69 5.25 12.33
C ILE A 34 18.68 5.74 13.78
N GLN A 35 19.85 5.82 14.43
CA GLN A 35 19.97 6.32 15.80
C GLN A 35 19.53 7.79 15.89
N THR A 36 20.00 8.67 15.01
CA THR A 36 19.56 10.07 14.98
C THR A 36 18.06 10.17 14.74
N LEU A 37 17.53 9.42 13.77
CA LEU A 37 16.10 9.39 13.48
C LEU A 37 15.26 8.95 14.69
N LEU A 38 15.70 7.91 15.40
CA LEU A 38 15.04 7.43 16.60
C LEU A 38 15.11 8.45 17.74
N PHE A 39 16.30 9.02 18.00
CA PHE A 39 16.52 9.93 19.12
C PHE A 39 15.65 11.19 18.99
N GLU A 40 15.71 11.87 17.84
CA GLU A 40 14.92 13.09 17.59
C GLU A 40 13.40 12.80 17.58
N SER A 41 12.99 11.61 17.11
CA SER A 41 11.58 11.20 17.18
C SER A 41 11.12 10.94 18.61
N ILE A 42 11.98 10.39 19.47
CA ILE A 42 11.66 10.20 20.89
C ILE A 42 11.48 11.57 21.55
N THR A 43 12.39 12.51 21.31
CA THR A 43 12.28 13.90 21.82
C THR A 43 10.97 14.56 21.37
N PHE A 44 10.56 14.39 20.10
CA PHE A 44 9.27 14.84 19.62
C PHE A 44 8.09 14.32 20.46
N PHE A 45 8.05 13.00 20.70
CA PHE A 45 6.93 12.39 21.44
C PHE A 45 6.97 12.74 22.93
N GLU A 46 8.16 12.87 23.52
CA GLU A 46 8.35 13.32 24.91
C GLU A 46 7.80 14.74 25.10
N ASP A 47 8.17 15.69 24.23
CA ASP A 47 7.70 17.08 24.29
C ASP A 47 6.16 17.19 24.21
N ILE A 48 5.53 16.38 23.35
CA ILE A 48 4.07 16.34 23.26
C ILE A 48 3.48 15.67 24.51
N ALA A 49 4.08 14.57 24.98
CA ALA A 49 3.57 13.81 26.11
C ALA A 49 3.63 14.57 27.42
N GLU A 50 4.61 15.45 27.61
CA GLU A 50 4.68 16.33 28.79
C GLU A 50 3.47 17.26 28.90
N ASN A 51 2.91 17.70 27.77
CA ASN A 51 1.81 18.66 27.73
C ASN A 51 0.43 18.00 27.57
N ARG A 52 0.33 16.94 26.74
CA ARG A 52 -0.94 16.30 26.36
C ARG A 52 -1.09 14.86 26.87
N GLY A 53 -0.09 14.33 27.57
CA GLY A 53 0.00 12.93 27.96
C GLY A 53 0.42 12.01 26.82
N TRP A 54 0.79 10.76 27.14
CA TRP A 54 1.25 9.79 26.13
C TRP A 54 0.11 9.26 25.25
N PHE A 55 -1.05 9.00 25.86
CA PHE A 55 -2.20 8.43 25.18
C PHE A 55 -3.48 8.72 25.96
N THR A 56 -4.49 9.27 25.30
CA THR A 56 -5.82 9.44 25.87
C THR A 56 -6.88 8.92 24.88
N LEU A 57 -7.90 8.28 25.43
CA LEU A 57 -9.04 7.75 24.67
C LEU A 57 -10.31 8.33 25.24
N ASP A 58 -11.01 9.13 24.43
CA ASP A 58 -12.34 9.61 24.75
C ASP A 58 -13.37 8.71 24.05
N TRP A 59 -14.16 8.02 24.86
CA TRP A 59 -15.21 7.11 24.41
C TRP A 59 -16.51 7.88 24.18
N ASN A 60 -17.08 7.79 22.98
CA ASN A 60 -18.44 8.26 22.71
C ASN A 60 -19.21 7.21 21.90
N PHE A 61 -20.27 6.68 22.50
CA PHE A 61 -21.12 5.66 21.89
C PHE A 61 -22.05 6.22 20.80
N GLU A 62 -22.14 7.54 20.62
CA GLU A 62 -22.88 8.15 19.51
C GLU A 62 -22.31 7.76 18.14
N GLY A 63 -20.99 7.51 18.06
CA GLY A 63 -20.32 7.07 16.83
C GLY A 63 -20.74 5.68 16.34
N ILE A 64 -21.49 4.89 17.14
CA ILE A 64 -22.12 3.65 16.67
C ILE A 64 -23.10 3.91 15.52
N MET A 65 -23.70 5.10 15.45
CA MET A 65 -24.60 5.50 14.36
C MET A 65 -23.86 6.10 13.16
N SER A 66 -22.53 6.19 13.20
CA SER A 66 -21.69 6.68 12.10
C SER A 66 -21.50 5.63 11.00
N ALA A 67 -20.87 6.03 9.90
CA ALA A 67 -20.47 5.12 8.82
C ALA A 67 -19.59 3.96 9.32
N SER A 68 -18.69 4.22 10.27
CA SER A 68 -17.81 3.19 10.87
C SER A 68 -18.59 2.21 11.74
N GLY A 69 -19.62 2.68 12.46
CA GLY A 69 -20.51 1.83 13.24
C GLY A 69 -21.39 0.93 12.35
N LEU A 70 -21.90 1.47 11.25
CA LEU A 70 -22.56 0.68 10.19
C LEU A 70 -21.61 -0.36 9.59
N ALA A 71 -20.36 0.02 9.29
CA ALA A 71 -19.34 -0.90 8.79
C ALA A 71 -19.08 -2.05 9.79
N ALA A 72 -18.97 -1.74 11.09
CA ALA A 72 -18.78 -2.74 12.14
C ALA A 72 -19.94 -3.74 12.22
N LEU A 73 -21.17 -3.25 12.07
CA LEU A 73 -22.37 -4.09 12.01
C LEU A 73 -22.33 -5.02 10.79
N LEU A 74 -21.99 -4.48 9.61
CA LEU A 74 -21.89 -5.23 8.36
C LEU A 74 -20.78 -6.30 8.42
N PHE A 75 -19.61 -5.98 8.95
CA PHE A 75 -18.55 -6.98 9.18
C PHE A 75 -18.98 -8.05 10.19
N SER A 76 -19.70 -7.68 11.25
CA SER A 76 -20.25 -8.62 12.23
C SER A 76 -21.27 -9.57 11.60
N LEU A 77 -22.15 -9.06 10.73
CA LEU A 77 -23.08 -9.88 9.95
C LEU A 77 -22.35 -10.85 9.01
N ALA A 78 -21.28 -10.40 8.36
CA ALA A 78 -20.46 -11.25 7.50
C ALA A 78 -19.78 -12.37 8.29
N LEU A 79 -19.21 -12.05 9.46
CA LEU A 79 -18.59 -13.01 10.37
C LEU A 79 -19.62 -14.03 10.87
N PHE A 80 -20.80 -13.55 11.29
CA PHE A 80 -21.90 -14.39 11.70
C PHE A 80 -22.35 -15.33 10.58
N GLY A 81 -22.46 -14.82 9.34
CA GLY A 81 -22.74 -15.62 8.15
C GLY A 81 -21.71 -16.74 7.92
N ASP A 82 -20.41 -16.45 8.03
CA ASP A 82 -19.36 -17.49 7.93
C ASP A 82 -19.51 -18.55 9.02
N VAL A 83 -19.72 -18.14 10.28
CA VAL A 83 -19.86 -19.05 11.42
C VAL A 83 -21.08 -19.95 11.26
N VAL A 84 -22.24 -19.38 10.95
CA VAL A 84 -23.47 -20.14 10.75
C VAL A 84 -23.30 -21.09 9.57
N SER A 85 -22.70 -20.66 8.46
CA SER A 85 -22.55 -21.51 7.27
C SER A 85 -21.79 -22.82 7.51
N ARG A 86 -20.97 -22.93 8.57
CA ARG A 86 -20.20 -24.15 8.86
C ARG A 86 -21.03 -25.28 9.44
N ASN A 87 -22.11 -24.98 10.14
CA ASN A 87 -22.97 -26.01 10.73
C ASN A 87 -23.79 -26.69 9.62
N GLU A 88 -23.97 -28.01 9.72
CA GLU A 88 -24.65 -28.82 8.69
C GLU A 88 -26.18 -28.61 8.70
N GLU A 89 -26.78 -28.42 9.88
CA GLU A 89 -28.22 -28.14 10.04
C GLU A 89 -28.46 -26.64 10.31
N THR A 90 -28.48 -25.82 9.26
CA THR A 90 -28.62 -24.37 9.43
C THR A 90 -29.94 -23.83 8.90
N VAL A 91 -30.38 -22.70 9.47
CA VAL A 91 -31.52 -21.90 8.99
C VAL A 91 -31.31 -21.47 7.52
N LEU A 92 -30.06 -21.39 7.07
CA LEU A 92 -29.67 -21.00 5.71
C LEU A 92 -30.16 -21.98 4.63
N SER A 93 -30.28 -23.28 4.95
CA SER A 93 -30.80 -24.29 4.02
C SER A 93 -32.31 -24.18 3.79
N LYS A 94 -33.03 -23.43 4.65
CA LYS A 94 -34.48 -23.18 4.56
C LYS A 94 -34.83 -22.03 3.60
N PHE A 95 -33.85 -21.23 3.18
CA PHE A 95 -34.08 -20.15 2.22
C PHE A 95 -34.27 -20.70 0.80
N PRO A 96 -35.13 -20.06 -0.02
CA PRO A 96 -35.41 -20.52 -1.37
C PRO A 96 -34.15 -20.55 -2.24
N ILE A 97 -34.06 -21.58 -3.06
CA ILE A 97 -32.96 -21.88 -4.01
C ILE A 97 -32.57 -20.66 -4.86
N GLN A 98 -33.51 -19.80 -5.23
CA GLN A 98 -33.29 -18.60 -6.03
C GLN A 98 -32.42 -17.53 -5.34
N VAL A 99 -32.38 -17.49 -4.00
CA VAL A 99 -31.56 -16.55 -3.22
C VAL A 99 -30.09 -16.99 -3.19
N TRP A 100 -29.87 -18.31 -3.21
CA TRP A 100 -28.54 -18.91 -3.22
C TRP A 100 -27.98 -19.09 -4.63
N PHE A 101 -28.83 -19.16 -5.66
CA PHE A 101 -28.45 -19.32 -7.07
C PHE A 101 -28.98 -18.17 -7.93
N PRO A 102 -28.50 -16.94 -7.72
CA PRO A 102 -28.72 -15.87 -8.68
C PRO A 102 -28.08 -16.25 -10.03
N ASN A 103 -28.62 -15.70 -11.13
CA ASN A 103 -27.96 -15.81 -12.44
C ASN A 103 -26.52 -15.28 -12.35
N ASP A 104 -25.57 -15.94 -13.04
CA ASP A 104 -24.14 -15.57 -12.99
C ASP A 104 -23.91 -14.09 -13.40
N LEU A 105 -24.72 -13.57 -14.32
CA LEU A 105 -24.75 -12.16 -14.69
C LEU A 105 -25.11 -11.24 -13.51
N LEU A 106 -26.09 -11.64 -12.70
CA LEU A 106 -26.58 -10.89 -11.55
C LEU A 106 -25.52 -10.89 -10.43
N ALA A 107 -24.88 -12.03 -10.17
CA ALA A 107 -23.78 -12.12 -9.20
C ALA A 107 -22.57 -11.27 -9.60
N LYS A 108 -22.19 -11.29 -10.88
CA LYS A 108 -21.13 -10.42 -11.42
C LYS A 108 -21.54 -8.93 -11.36
N GLY A 109 -22.82 -8.63 -11.64
CA GLY A 109 -23.39 -7.29 -11.51
C GLY A 109 -23.31 -6.74 -10.09
N ILE A 110 -23.74 -7.51 -9.08
CA ILE A 110 -23.64 -7.13 -7.66
C ILE A 110 -22.18 -6.89 -7.26
N MET A 111 -21.27 -7.74 -7.71
CA MET A 111 -19.84 -7.57 -7.44
C MET A 111 -19.26 -6.32 -8.12
N ALA A 112 -19.64 -6.05 -9.37
CA ALA A 112 -19.24 -4.83 -10.06
C ALA A 112 -19.78 -3.58 -9.37
N VAL A 113 -21.05 -3.59 -8.94
CA VAL A 113 -21.65 -2.48 -8.17
C VAL A 113 -20.93 -2.29 -6.84
N ALA A 114 -20.60 -3.36 -6.11
CA ALA A 114 -19.85 -3.25 -4.86
C ALA A 114 -18.44 -2.68 -5.06
N ILE A 115 -17.76 -3.05 -6.17
CA ILE A 115 -16.45 -2.49 -6.53
C ILE A 115 -16.58 -1.02 -6.94
N ILE A 116 -17.59 -0.66 -7.72
CA ILE A 116 -17.85 0.73 -8.12
C ILE A 116 -18.16 1.57 -6.88
N GLN A 117 -19.00 1.06 -5.97
CA GLN A 117 -19.36 1.76 -4.75
C GLN A 117 -18.18 1.91 -3.78
N PHE A 118 -17.25 0.95 -3.78
CA PHE A 118 -15.98 1.08 -3.05
C PHE A 118 -15.15 2.29 -3.51
N LEU A 119 -15.28 2.70 -4.78
CA LEU A 119 -14.60 3.85 -5.35
C LEU A 119 -15.34 5.18 -5.14
N ILE A 120 -16.63 5.15 -4.74
CA ILE A 120 -17.48 6.34 -4.67
C ILE A 120 -17.69 6.82 -3.22
N LEU A 121 -17.80 5.91 -2.25
CA LEU A 121 -18.08 6.32 -0.88
C LEU A 121 -16.84 6.90 -0.19
N ASP A 122 -17.02 8.00 0.53
CA ASP A 122 -15.97 8.66 1.32
C ASP A 122 -15.46 7.82 2.50
N SER A 123 -16.23 6.82 2.94
CA SER A 123 -15.85 5.94 4.06
C SER A 123 -15.25 4.62 3.56
N PHE A 124 -13.93 4.51 3.67
CA PHE A 124 -13.18 3.30 3.32
C PHE A 124 -13.69 2.04 4.06
N LEU A 125 -13.94 2.13 5.36
CA LEU A 125 -14.40 0.98 6.16
C LEU A 125 -15.79 0.51 5.74
N LEU A 126 -16.70 1.45 5.45
CA LEU A 126 -18.03 1.12 4.97
C LEU A 126 -17.98 0.46 3.59
N SER A 127 -17.23 1.06 2.65
CA SER A 127 -16.96 0.49 1.33
C SER A 127 -16.42 -0.94 1.40
N LEU A 128 -15.43 -1.17 2.25
CA LEU A 128 -14.82 -2.47 2.44
C LEU A 128 -15.81 -3.49 3.03
N SER A 129 -16.67 -3.06 3.96
CA SER A 129 -17.66 -3.94 4.60
C SER A 129 -18.71 -4.48 3.61
N ILE A 130 -19.14 -3.65 2.65
CA ILE A 130 -20.08 -4.04 1.60
C ILE A 130 -19.45 -5.09 0.69
N LEU A 131 -18.20 -4.85 0.25
CA LEU A 131 -17.46 -5.79 -0.59
C LEU A 131 -17.26 -7.13 0.13
N PHE A 132 -16.96 -7.09 1.42
CA PHE A 132 -16.77 -8.28 2.26
C PHE A 132 -18.07 -9.09 2.43
N ILE A 133 -19.22 -8.41 2.56
CA ILE A 133 -20.55 -9.04 2.56
C ILE A 133 -20.81 -9.78 1.24
N VAL A 134 -20.47 -9.16 0.10
CA VAL A 134 -20.66 -9.80 -1.21
C VAL A 134 -19.74 -11.01 -1.37
N ILE A 135 -18.49 -10.93 -0.88
CA ILE A 135 -17.55 -12.07 -0.88
C ILE A 135 -18.09 -13.23 -0.05
N ILE A 136 -18.55 -12.97 1.19
CA ILE A 136 -19.05 -14.04 2.06
C ILE A 136 -20.32 -14.64 1.49
N TRP A 137 -21.24 -13.82 0.95
CA TRP A 137 -22.44 -14.33 0.29
C TRP A 137 -22.09 -15.28 -0.86
N ARG A 138 -21.15 -14.89 -1.73
CA ARG A 138 -20.70 -15.74 -2.84
C ARG A 138 -20.03 -17.03 -2.35
N LYS A 139 -19.26 -16.95 -1.26
CA LYS A 139 -18.62 -18.12 -0.62
C LYS A 139 -19.68 -19.08 -0.07
N ILE A 140 -20.69 -18.58 0.64
CA ILE A 140 -21.77 -19.40 1.19
C ILE A 140 -22.56 -20.07 0.06
N CYS A 141 -22.87 -19.34 -1.03
CA CYS A 141 -23.52 -19.93 -2.21
C CYS A 141 -22.73 -21.13 -2.77
N ASN A 142 -21.42 -20.99 -2.91
CA ASN A 142 -20.55 -22.08 -3.38
C ASN A 142 -20.49 -23.27 -2.41
N LEU A 143 -20.54 -23.01 -1.09
CA LEU A 143 -20.58 -24.07 -0.08
C LEU A 143 -21.88 -24.86 -0.12
N GLU A 144 -23.02 -24.16 -0.23
CA GLU A 144 -24.34 -24.80 -0.36
C GLU A 144 -24.50 -25.58 -1.67
N LEU A 145 -23.91 -25.09 -2.77
CA LEU A 145 -23.80 -25.86 -4.03
C LEU A 145 -23.06 -27.18 -3.80
N LYS A 146 -21.88 -27.12 -3.17
CA LYS A 146 -21.08 -28.31 -2.89
C LYS A 146 -21.82 -29.29 -1.98
N ARG A 147 -22.53 -28.79 -0.95
CA ARG A 147 -23.38 -29.63 -0.07
C ARG A 147 -24.43 -30.39 -0.86
N LYS A 148 -25.19 -29.70 -1.72
CA LYS A 148 -26.26 -30.33 -2.52
C LYS A 148 -25.73 -31.29 -3.59
N MET A 149 -24.52 -31.05 -4.10
CA MET A 149 -23.87 -31.92 -5.08
C MET A 149 -23.02 -33.04 -4.45
N GLY A 150 -22.98 -33.17 -3.12
CA GLY A 150 -22.18 -34.19 -2.42
C GLY A 150 -20.67 -33.99 -2.54
N GLY A 151 -20.20 -32.77 -2.78
CA GLY A 151 -18.79 -32.43 -2.89
C GLY A 151 -18.13 -32.29 -1.51
N ASN A 152 -16.82 -32.57 -1.43
CA ASN A 152 -16.05 -32.43 -0.20
C ASN A 152 -15.91 -30.95 0.21
N ILE A 153 -16.06 -30.65 1.50
CA ILE A 153 -16.06 -29.29 2.03
C ILE A 153 -14.83 -29.08 2.92
N GLU A 154 -13.94 -28.20 2.48
CA GLU A 154 -12.81 -27.76 3.29
C GLU A 154 -13.07 -26.35 3.83
N PHE A 155 -12.85 -26.17 5.13
CA PHE A 155 -13.02 -24.89 5.80
C PHE A 155 -11.68 -24.18 5.98
N ASN A 156 -11.53 -23.01 5.35
CA ASN A 156 -10.39 -22.12 5.59
C ASN A 156 -10.76 -21.01 6.59
N ASN A 157 -9.88 -20.74 7.56
CA ASN A 157 -10.02 -19.70 8.59
C ASN A 157 -9.56 -18.30 8.14
N THR A 158 -8.88 -18.14 7.01
CA THR A 158 -8.36 -16.85 6.53
C THR A 158 -9.42 -15.74 6.54
N TRP A 159 -10.58 -16.01 5.92
CA TRP A 159 -11.66 -15.03 5.83
C TRP A 159 -12.28 -14.69 7.18
N ARG A 160 -12.45 -15.68 8.07
CA ARG A 160 -12.97 -15.45 9.41
C ARG A 160 -12.06 -14.54 10.23
N ASN A 161 -10.75 -14.76 10.15
CA ASN A 161 -9.78 -13.92 10.84
C ASN A 161 -9.78 -12.50 10.25
N ALA A 162 -9.90 -12.36 8.94
CA ALA A 162 -10.02 -11.06 8.27
C ALA A 162 -11.31 -10.33 8.72
N PHE A 163 -12.48 -10.99 8.70
CA PHE A 163 -13.73 -10.40 9.18
C PHE A 163 -13.62 -9.96 10.63
N GLY A 164 -13.06 -10.80 11.51
CA GLY A 164 -12.92 -10.46 12.93
C GLY A 164 -12.01 -9.25 13.17
N LEU A 165 -10.90 -9.16 12.42
CA LEU A 165 -10.00 -8.02 12.49
C LEU A 165 -10.69 -6.73 12.01
N PHE A 166 -11.38 -6.76 10.86
CA PHE A 166 -12.07 -5.58 10.35
C PHE A 166 -13.28 -5.17 11.18
N THR A 167 -14.02 -6.14 11.76
CA THR A 167 -15.06 -5.84 12.77
C THR A 167 -14.44 -5.11 13.96
N PHE A 168 -13.33 -5.60 14.50
CA PHE A 168 -12.67 -4.96 15.64
C PHE A 168 -12.20 -3.55 15.30
N ILE A 169 -11.56 -3.35 14.15
CA ILE A 169 -11.09 -2.03 13.69
C ILE A 169 -12.27 -1.07 13.52
N ALA A 170 -13.33 -1.49 12.83
CA ALA A 170 -14.49 -0.64 12.59
C ALA A 170 -15.25 -0.31 13.88
N LEU A 171 -15.33 -1.25 14.83
CA LEU A 171 -15.98 -1.03 16.11
C LEU A 171 -15.14 -0.14 17.02
N PHE A 172 -13.82 -0.30 17.01
CA PHE A 172 -12.90 0.60 17.68
C PHE A 172 -13.12 2.03 17.16
N ASP A 173 -12.98 2.24 15.85
CA ASP A 173 -13.19 3.54 15.19
C ASP A 173 -14.58 4.15 15.45
N ALA A 174 -15.62 3.32 15.52
CA ALA A 174 -16.98 3.78 15.78
C ALA A 174 -17.20 4.26 17.23
N VAL A 175 -16.45 3.74 18.22
CA VAL A 175 -16.69 4.02 19.63
C VAL A 175 -15.69 5.05 20.18
N THR A 176 -14.53 5.21 19.54
CA THR A 176 -13.50 6.18 19.93
C THR A 176 -13.61 7.45 19.08
N MET A 177 -14.06 8.56 19.69
CA MET A 177 -14.25 9.83 18.95
C MET A 177 -12.98 10.68 18.86
N ASN A 178 -12.24 10.77 19.96
CA ASN A 178 -11.00 11.54 20.02
C ASN A 178 -9.87 10.67 20.56
N TYR A 179 -8.80 10.62 19.79
CA TYR A 179 -7.53 10.06 20.18
C TYR A 179 -6.64 11.24 20.56
N GLY A 180 -6.25 11.33 21.82
CA GLY A 180 -5.40 12.41 22.30
C GLY A 180 -4.08 11.88 22.86
N GLY A 181 -3.27 12.81 23.34
CA GLY A 181 -1.89 12.53 23.74
C GLY A 181 -0.98 12.25 22.55
N ALA A 182 0.32 12.13 22.83
CA ALA A 182 1.38 12.08 21.82
C ALA A 182 1.15 11.00 20.75
N PHE A 183 0.83 9.77 21.15
CA PHE A 183 0.61 8.67 20.19
C PHE A 183 -0.80 8.63 19.61
N GLY A 184 -1.82 8.96 20.43
CA GLY A 184 -3.21 8.92 19.98
C GLY A 184 -3.46 9.98 18.92
N GLU A 185 -3.00 11.20 19.18
CA GLU A 185 -3.07 12.28 18.21
C GLU A 185 -2.27 11.93 16.94
N PHE A 186 -1.01 11.50 17.11
CA PHE A 186 -0.12 11.30 15.97
C PHE A 186 -0.59 10.21 15.01
N PHE A 187 -0.94 9.02 15.51
CA PHE A 187 -1.24 7.86 14.67
C PHE A 187 -2.70 7.74 14.25
N LEU A 188 -3.63 8.46 14.87
CA LEU A 188 -5.06 8.21 14.68
C LEU A 188 -5.82 9.44 14.18
N GLN A 189 -5.31 10.66 14.41
CA GLN A 189 -5.95 11.86 13.86
C GLN A 189 -5.54 12.13 12.40
N ASN A 190 -6.43 12.81 11.68
CA ASN A 190 -6.25 13.17 10.27
C ASN A 190 -5.89 14.65 10.05
N GLN A 191 -5.81 15.46 11.10
CA GLN A 191 -5.45 16.87 10.96
C GLN A 191 -3.94 17.04 11.19
N TRP A 192 -3.26 17.67 10.23
CA TRP A 192 -1.82 17.91 10.32
C TRP A 192 -1.53 19.40 10.18
N THR A 193 -1.41 20.09 11.32
CA THR A 193 -1.12 21.52 11.43
C THR A 193 0.01 21.78 12.43
N PRO A 194 1.23 21.25 12.18
CA PRO A 194 2.37 21.41 13.09
C PRO A 194 2.88 22.85 13.21
N THR A 195 2.47 23.73 12.27
CA THR A 195 2.80 25.17 12.26
C THR A 195 1.52 25.97 12.54
N GLY A 196 0.98 25.83 13.75
CA GLY A 196 -0.12 26.67 14.23
C GLY A 196 0.32 28.13 14.38
N ALA A 197 -0.63 29.08 14.35
CA ALA A 197 -0.37 30.49 14.61
C ALA A 197 -0.11 30.71 16.12
N CYS A 198 1.09 30.36 16.56
CA CYS A 198 1.50 30.46 17.95
C CYS A 198 2.05 31.85 18.30
N ALA A 199 1.73 32.32 19.51
CA ALA A 199 2.36 33.50 20.09
C ALA A 199 3.84 33.26 20.46
N ASP A 200 4.18 32.03 20.86
CA ASP A 200 5.55 31.56 21.07
C ASP A 200 5.87 30.42 20.09
N ARG A 201 6.87 30.61 19.22
CA ARG A 201 7.26 29.61 18.20
C ARG A 201 7.98 28.39 18.80
N ARG A 202 8.42 28.49 20.07
CA ARG A 202 9.18 27.43 20.75
C ARG A 202 8.32 26.45 21.54
N GLY A 203 7.05 26.78 21.81
CA GLY A 203 6.17 25.99 22.67
C GLY A 203 5.05 25.26 21.92
N LEU A 204 4.46 24.26 22.57
CA LEU A 204 3.26 23.57 22.10
C LEU A 204 2.05 24.52 22.20
N CYS A 205 1.22 24.58 21.17
CA CYS A 205 0.03 25.45 21.14
C CYS A 205 -1.24 24.64 20.88
N ASP A 206 -2.38 25.12 21.38
CA ASP A 206 -3.67 24.46 21.20
C ASP A 206 -4.11 24.34 19.73
N THR A 207 -3.61 25.23 18.85
CA THR A 207 -3.91 25.20 17.41
C THR A 207 -3.05 24.19 16.63
N MET A 208 -2.03 23.60 17.25
CA MET A 208 -1.18 22.59 16.61
C MET A 208 -1.83 21.22 16.69
N SER A 209 -1.96 20.57 15.54
CA SER A 209 -2.41 19.18 15.42
C SER A 209 -1.35 18.35 14.70
N PHE A 210 -1.08 17.14 15.20
CA PHE A 210 -0.02 16.25 14.73
C PHE A 210 -0.56 14.94 14.13
N GLY A 211 -1.81 14.91 13.66
CA GLY A 211 -2.42 13.75 13.02
C GLY A 211 -1.79 13.38 11.67
N VAL A 212 -0.83 12.45 11.69
CA VAL A 212 -0.01 12.09 10.52
C VAL A 212 -0.80 11.34 9.45
N ASN A 213 -1.99 10.85 9.78
CA ASN A 213 -2.77 10.02 8.88
C ASN A 213 -3.16 10.74 7.59
N SER A 214 -3.30 12.06 7.59
CA SER A 214 -3.53 12.80 6.33
C SER A 214 -2.40 12.61 5.33
N LEU A 215 -1.15 12.71 5.80
CA LEU A 215 0.04 12.49 4.99
C LEU A 215 0.16 11.03 4.58
N LEU A 216 -0.13 10.09 5.50
CA LEU A 216 -0.12 8.66 5.22
C LEU A 216 -1.13 8.28 4.15
N LEU A 217 -2.39 8.68 4.32
CA LEU A 217 -3.49 8.35 3.41
C LEU A 217 -3.22 8.95 2.02
N THR A 218 -2.70 10.17 1.94
CA THR A 218 -2.29 10.77 0.66
C THR A 218 -1.15 9.97 0.01
N THR A 219 -0.16 9.54 0.80
CA THR A 219 0.95 8.70 0.31
C THR A 219 0.44 7.38 -0.24
N LEU A 220 -0.52 6.76 0.46
CA LEU A 220 -1.15 5.51 0.03
C LEU A 220 -2.04 5.70 -1.21
N GLN A 221 -2.81 6.79 -1.30
CA GLN A 221 -3.60 7.13 -2.50
C GLN A 221 -2.71 7.21 -3.74
N VAL A 222 -1.59 7.93 -3.64
CA VAL A 222 -0.62 8.04 -4.74
C VAL A 222 0.02 6.69 -5.06
N ALA A 223 0.45 5.94 -4.04
CA ALA A 223 1.14 4.66 -4.23
C ALA A 223 0.20 3.59 -4.84
N PHE A 224 -1.03 3.46 -4.35
CA PHE A 224 -2.01 2.53 -4.91
C PHE A 224 -2.49 2.98 -6.29
N GLY A 225 -2.73 4.28 -6.49
CA GLY A 225 -3.06 4.84 -7.81
C GLY A 225 -1.95 4.55 -8.84
N ALA A 226 -0.69 4.67 -8.44
CA ALA A 226 0.46 4.31 -9.27
C ALA A 226 0.48 2.82 -9.63
N LEU A 227 0.17 1.93 -8.68
CA LEU A 227 0.09 0.49 -8.94
C LEU A 227 -1.05 0.13 -9.90
N LEU A 228 -2.21 0.80 -9.83
CA LEU A 228 -3.32 0.56 -10.75
C LEU A 228 -2.91 0.76 -12.21
N ILE A 229 -1.93 1.64 -12.46
CA ILE A 229 -1.37 1.90 -13.79
C ILE A 229 -0.20 0.93 -14.06
N ALA A 230 0.75 0.87 -13.13
CA ALA A 230 2.03 0.20 -13.35
C ALA A 230 1.94 -1.33 -13.34
N VAL A 231 1.06 -1.93 -12.54
CA VAL A 231 0.92 -3.38 -12.44
C VAL A 231 0.39 -4.00 -13.74
N PRO A 232 -0.77 -3.58 -14.30
CA PRO A 232 -1.27 -4.20 -15.53
C PRO A 232 -0.32 -3.98 -16.70
N LEU A 233 0.26 -2.78 -16.85
CA LEU A 233 1.21 -2.49 -17.92
C LEU A 233 2.55 -3.21 -17.73
N GLY A 234 3.08 -3.21 -16.50
CA GLY A 234 4.36 -3.83 -16.17
C GLY A 234 4.31 -5.35 -16.28
N VAL A 235 3.34 -6.00 -15.63
CA VAL A 235 3.17 -7.46 -15.70
C VAL A 235 2.78 -7.90 -17.11
N GLY A 236 1.92 -7.15 -17.80
CA GLY A 236 1.60 -7.41 -19.21
C GLY A 236 2.83 -7.35 -20.12
N THR A 237 3.68 -6.34 -19.93
CA THR A 237 4.97 -6.22 -20.63
C THR A 237 5.89 -7.40 -20.31
N ALA A 238 5.98 -7.79 -19.05
CA ALA A 238 6.80 -8.92 -18.61
C ALA A 238 6.35 -10.24 -19.28
N ILE A 239 5.05 -10.54 -19.28
CA ILE A 239 4.47 -11.73 -19.92
C ILE A 239 4.76 -11.72 -21.41
N TYR A 240 4.59 -10.58 -22.07
CA TYR A 240 4.86 -10.47 -23.50
C TYR A 240 6.35 -10.70 -23.80
N LEU A 241 7.26 -10.08 -23.05
CA LEU A 241 8.70 -10.22 -23.25
C LEU A 241 9.26 -11.61 -22.90
N SER A 242 8.65 -12.31 -21.93
CA SER A 242 9.09 -13.65 -21.55
C SER A 242 8.53 -14.74 -22.49
N GLU A 243 7.24 -14.66 -22.86
CA GLU A 243 6.57 -15.76 -23.56
C GLU A 243 6.38 -15.52 -25.06
N TYR A 244 6.14 -14.28 -25.50
CA TYR A 244 5.66 -14.01 -26.87
C TYR A 244 6.67 -13.28 -27.75
N ALA A 245 7.54 -12.45 -27.18
CA ALA A 245 8.45 -11.61 -27.92
C ALA A 245 9.57 -12.39 -28.61
N HIS A 246 9.94 -11.94 -29.81
CA HIS A 246 11.14 -12.45 -30.49
C HIS A 246 12.40 -12.02 -29.71
N PRO A 247 13.46 -12.85 -29.61
CA PRO A 247 14.66 -12.53 -28.83
C PRO A 247 15.31 -11.16 -29.13
N ARG A 248 15.25 -10.71 -30.39
CA ARG A 248 15.71 -9.38 -30.81
C ARG A 248 14.95 -8.23 -30.14
N LEU A 249 13.63 -8.37 -29.95
CA LEU A 249 12.82 -7.33 -29.31
C LEU A 249 13.17 -7.24 -27.83
N VAL A 250 13.32 -8.38 -27.16
CA VAL A 250 13.76 -8.45 -25.76
C VAL A 250 15.11 -7.76 -25.58
N ALA A 251 16.07 -8.03 -26.47
CA ALA A 251 17.41 -7.44 -26.42
C ALA A 251 17.42 -5.90 -26.56
N ILE A 252 16.33 -5.30 -27.05
CA ILE A 252 16.18 -3.84 -27.17
C ILE A 252 15.34 -3.29 -26.01
N VAL A 253 14.18 -3.90 -25.74
CA VAL A 253 13.20 -3.38 -24.77
C VAL A 253 13.73 -3.52 -23.35
N LYS A 254 14.35 -4.64 -22.97
CA LYS A 254 14.81 -4.86 -21.60
C LYS A 254 15.86 -3.82 -21.15
N PRO A 255 16.95 -3.57 -21.91
CA PRO A 255 17.88 -2.49 -21.59
C PRO A 255 17.20 -1.11 -21.57
N THR A 256 16.21 -0.87 -22.43
CA THR A 256 15.46 0.40 -22.43
C THR A 256 14.68 0.59 -21.13
N LEU A 257 14.02 -0.46 -20.62
CA LEU A 257 13.33 -0.43 -19.33
C LEU A 257 14.31 -0.13 -18.18
N GLU A 258 15.50 -0.75 -18.20
CA GLU A 258 16.54 -0.49 -17.20
C GLU A 258 17.05 0.95 -17.25
N ILE A 259 17.22 1.53 -18.45
CA ILE A 259 17.59 2.94 -18.63
C ILE A 259 16.49 3.87 -18.11
N LEU A 260 15.22 3.58 -18.42
CA LEU A 260 14.07 4.37 -17.94
C LEU A 260 14.00 4.36 -16.40
N ALA A 261 14.33 3.25 -15.75
CA ALA A 261 14.39 3.14 -14.29
C ALA A 261 15.50 4.00 -13.65
N GLY A 262 16.51 4.38 -14.43
CA GLY A 262 17.63 5.24 -14.03
C GLY A 262 17.38 6.74 -14.20
N ILE A 263 16.25 7.15 -14.80
CA ILE A 263 15.90 8.57 -14.92
C ILE A 263 15.62 9.16 -13.52
N PRO A 264 16.24 10.30 -13.16
CA PRO A 264 16.00 10.94 -11.86
C PRO A 264 14.53 11.34 -11.65
N SER A 265 13.98 11.09 -10.46
CA SER A 265 12.56 11.32 -10.20
C SER A 265 12.11 12.78 -10.28
N VAL A 266 13.04 13.72 -10.07
CA VAL A 266 12.77 15.17 -10.28
C VAL A 266 12.42 15.49 -11.74
N VAL A 267 12.99 14.77 -12.71
CA VAL A 267 12.68 14.95 -14.14
C VAL A 267 11.25 14.53 -14.42
N TYR A 268 10.83 13.40 -13.85
CA TYR A 268 9.45 12.94 -13.92
C TYR A 268 8.50 13.92 -13.24
N GLY A 269 8.82 14.42 -12.04
CA GLY A 269 8.00 15.41 -11.34
C GLY A 269 7.83 16.72 -12.11
N PHE A 270 8.90 17.22 -12.73
CA PHE A 270 8.84 18.41 -13.58
C PHE A 270 7.98 18.18 -14.83
N PHE A 271 8.15 17.03 -15.51
CA PHE A 271 7.30 16.66 -16.63
C PHE A 271 5.83 16.55 -16.23
N ALA A 272 5.56 15.98 -15.06
CA ALA A 272 4.21 15.84 -14.52
C ALA A 272 3.57 17.21 -14.25
N PHE A 273 4.30 18.15 -13.67
CA PHE A 273 3.80 19.50 -13.43
C PHE A 273 3.46 20.24 -14.74
N ILE A 274 4.32 20.15 -15.75
CA ILE A 274 4.17 20.92 -17.00
C ILE A 274 3.16 20.30 -17.98
N TYR A 275 3.09 18.97 -18.07
CA TYR A 275 2.30 18.28 -19.09
C TYR A 275 1.14 17.48 -18.52
N ILE A 276 1.37 16.67 -17.48
CA ILE A 276 0.32 15.79 -16.93
C ILE A 276 -0.69 16.58 -16.10
N GLY A 277 -0.24 17.51 -15.27
CA GLY A 277 -1.07 18.35 -14.42
C GLY A 277 -2.16 19.08 -15.21
N PRO A 278 -1.81 19.82 -16.29
CA PRO A 278 -2.81 20.46 -17.14
C PRO A 278 -3.81 19.48 -17.79
N LEU A 279 -3.37 18.29 -18.21
CA LEU A 279 -4.28 17.27 -18.77
C LEU A 279 -5.24 16.72 -17.70
N VAL A 280 -4.76 16.52 -16.48
CA VAL A 280 -5.60 16.10 -15.34
C VAL A 280 -6.60 17.19 -14.97
N VAL A 281 -6.20 18.46 -15.04
CA VAL A 281 -7.10 19.60 -14.82
C VAL A 281 -8.15 19.68 -15.91
N GLU A 282 -7.80 19.56 -17.18
CA GLU A 282 -8.78 19.56 -18.29
C GLU A 282 -9.83 18.45 -18.11
N PHE A 283 -9.39 17.23 -17.75
CA PHE A 283 -10.30 16.14 -17.43
C PHE A 283 -11.13 16.41 -16.16
N GLY A 284 -10.51 17.00 -15.13
CA GLY A 284 -11.18 17.37 -13.88
C GLY A 284 -12.23 18.47 -14.08
N GLU A 285 -11.99 19.45 -14.95
CA GLU A 285 -12.94 20.51 -15.29
C GLU A 285 -14.15 19.93 -16.00
N PHE A 286 -13.93 18.97 -16.90
CA PHE A 286 -15.01 18.19 -17.50
C PHE A 286 -15.80 17.42 -16.41
N ALA A 287 -15.12 16.71 -15.52
CA ALA A 287 -15.76 15.96 -14.43
C ALA A 287 -16.57 16.88 -13.50
N PHE A 288 -16.05 18.08 -13.19
CA PHE A 288 -16.73 19.10 -12.38
C PHE A 288 -17.99 19.61 -13.10
N ALA A 289 -17.89 19.91 -14.40
CA ALA A 289 -19.04 20.35 -15.20
C ALA A 289 -20.14 19.29 -15.29
N GLN A 290 -19.79 18.00 -15.22
CA GLN A 290 -20.75 16.89 -15.16
C GLN A 290 -21.27 16.59 -13.74
N GLY A 291 -20.79 17.30 -12.71
CA GLY A 291 -21.15 17.06 -11.32
C GLY A 291 -20.60 15.75 -10.75
N TRP A 292 -19.50 15.24 -11.29
CA TRP A 292 -18.81 14.04 -10.76
C TRP A 292 -17.85 14.37 -9.62
N ILE A 293 -17.40 15.62 -9.54
CA ILE A 293 -16.58 16.13 -8.45
C ILE A 293 -17.21 17.42 -7.91
N ASP A 294 -17.09 17.63 -6.60
CA ASP A 294 -17.76 18.74 -5.90
C ASP A 294 -16.95 20.05 -5.94
N GLU A 295 -15.67 19.97 -6.27
CA GLU A 295 -14.73 21.09 -6.24
C GLU A 295 -13.89 21.15 -7.52
N PRO A 296 -13.47 22.35 -7.95
CA PRO A 296 -12.65 22.51 -9.15
C PRO A 296 -11.27 21.85 -8.96
N PRO A 297 -10.73 21.21 -10.01
CA PRO A 297 -9.44 20.52 -9.93
C PRO A 297 -8.27 21.50 -9.79
N ASN A 298 -7.18 21.04 -9.17
CA ASN A 298 -5.92 21.77 -9.11
C ASN A 298 -4.84 21.07 -9.97
N VAL A 299 -3.85 21.81 -10.46
CA VAL A 299 -2.70 21.23 -11.20
C VAL A 299 -1.87 20.30 -10.30
N LEU A 300 -1.73 20.67 -9.03
CA LEU A 300 -1.09 19.87 -8.00
C LEU A 300 -2.15 19.01 -7.35
N ASN A 301 -2.14 17.70 -7.65
CA ASN A 301 -3.14 16.77 -7.14
C ASN A 301 -2.60 15.32 -7.05
N PRO A 302 -3.17 14.46 -6.18
CA PRO A 302 -2.77 13.07 -6.06
C PRO A 302 -2.88 12.23 -7.33
N ILE A 303 -3.82 12.51 -8.26
CA ILE A 303 -3.91 11.78 -9.55
C ILE A 303 -2.66 12.01 -10.39
N ASN A 304 -2.21 13.27 -10.50
CA ASN A 304 -1.00 13.65 -11.21
C ASN A 304 0.21 12.91 -10.61
N GLY A 305 0.30 12.90 -9.27
CA GLY A 305 1.27 12.09 -8.52
C GLY A 305 1.21 10.60 -8.85
N ALA A 306 0.01 10.00 -8.84
CA ALA A 306 -0.18 8.58 -9.13
C ALA A 306 0.26 8.21 -10.55
N ILE A 307 -0.06 9.04 -11.56
CA ILE A 307 0.33 8.83 -12.95
C ILE A 307 1.86 8.85 -13.08
N VAL A 308 2.51 9.90 -12.57
CA VAL A 308 3.96 10.05 -12.72
C VAL A 308 4.73 8.96 -11.98
N VAL A 309 4.32 8.64 -10.75
CA VAL A 309 4.93 7.56 -9.96
C VAL A 309 4.67 6.21 -10.63
N GLY A 310 3.47 6.00 -11.20
CA GLY A 310 3.12 4.80 -11.95
C GLY A 310 4.04 4.57 -13.14
N VAL A 311 4.26 5.60 -13.96
CA VAL A 311 5.20 5.54 -15.10
C VAL A 311 6.62 5.25 -14.62
N MET A 312 7.04 5.83 -13.51
CA MET A 312 8.39 5.64 -12.96
C MET A 312 8.63 4.22 -12.42
N ILE A 313 7.64 3.61 -11.74
CA ILE A 313 7.79 2.26 -11.17
C ILE A 313 7.47 1.14 -12.17
N LEU A 314 6.84 1.46 -13.31
CA LEU A 314 6.49 0.49 -14.35
C LEU A 314 7.70 -0.32 -14.86
N PRO A 315 8.85 0.28 -15.22
CA PRO A 315 10.00 -0.48 -15.70
C PRO A 315 10.55 -1.47 -14.66
N LEU A 316 10.46 -1.11 -13.37
CA LEU A 316 10.86 -1.99 -12.27
C LEU A 316 9.96 -3.24 -12.22
N ILE A 317 8.63 -3.07 -12.26
CA ILE A 317 7.68 -4.19 -12.27
C ILE A 317 7.90 -5.06 -13.52
N ALA A 318 8.02 -4.43 -14.68
CA ALA A 318 8.20 -5.14 -15.95
C ALA A 318 9.48 -5.98 -15.98
N SER A 319 10.63 -5.39 -15.61
CA SER A 319 11.90 -6.11 -15.63
C SER A 319 11.95 -7.24 -14.61
N MET A 320 11.54 -6.98 -13.36
CA MET A 320 11.61 -7.99 -12.31
C MET A 320 10.59 -9.13 -12.49
N SER A 321 9.38 -8.82 -12.99
CA SER A 321 8.40 -9.85 -13.35
C SER A 321 8.88 -10.70 -14.52
N GLU A 322 9.59 -10.11 -15.49
CA GLU A 322 10.16 -10.85 -16.62
C GLU A 322 11.29 -11.79 -16.18
N ASP A 323 12.17 -11.33 -15.28
CA ASP A 323 13.19 -12.17 -14.67
C ASP A 323 12.56 -13.36 -13.92
N ALA A 324 11.47 -13.12 -13.18
CA ALA A 324 10.73 -14.16 -12.48
C ALA A 324 10.12 -15.20 -13.44
N LEU A 325 9.52 -14.76 -14.54
CA LEU A 325 8.95 -15.65 -15.56
C LEU A 325 10.02 -16.49 -16.28
N ARG A 326 11.18 -15.89 -16.55
CA ARG A 326 12.32 -16.57 -17.20
C ARG A 326 13.09 -17.52 -16.28
N ALA A 327 13.02 -17.31 -14.97
CA ALA A 327 13.61 -18.22 -14.00
C ALA A 327 12.87 -19.57 -13.94
N VAL A 328 11.63 -19.65 -14.44
CA VAL A 328 10.87 -20.90 -14.49
C VAL A 328 11.50 -21.86 -15.51
N PRO A 329 11.81 -23.12 -15.13
CA PRO A 329 12.47 -24.09 -16.01
C PRO A 329 11.69 -24.36 -17.30
N ASN A 330 12.41 -24.54 -18.41
CA ASN A 330 11.80 -24.75 -19.73
C ASN A 330 11.03 -26.09 -19.82
N GLU A 331 11.36 -27.06 -18.99
CA GLU A 331 10.73 -28.38 -18.92
C GLU A 331 9.23 -28.26 -18.60
N LEU A 332 8.82 -27.28 -17.79
CA LEU A 332 7.41 -27.03 -17.49
C LEU A 332 6.66 -26.51 -18.72
N ARG A 333 7.32 -25.67 -19.53
CA ARG A 333 6.75 -25.13 -20.77
C ARG A 333 6.61 -26.23 -21.83
N GLU A 334 7.68 -26.99 -22.05
CA GLU A 334 7.69 -28.10 -23.01
C GLU A 334 6.72 -29.22 -22.61
N GLY A 335 6.68 -29.57 -21.32
CA GLY A 335 5.75 -30.55 -20.76
C GLY A 335 4.29 -30.14 -20.93
N SER A 336 3.96 -28.87 -20.70
CA SER A 336 2.61 -28.35 -20.94
C SER A 336 2.19 -28.44 -22.41
N LEU A 337 3.08 -28.08 -23.33
CA LEU A 337 2.82 -28.17 -24.77
C LEU A 337 2.72 -29.62 -25.25
N ALA A 338 3.50 -30.54 -24.69
CA ALA A 338 3.44 -31.98 -24.99
C ALA A 338 2.10 -32.62 -24.59
N LEU A 339 1.42 -32.06 -23.59
CA LEU A 339 0.07 -32.45 -23.19
C LEU A 339 -1.03 -31.85 -24.09
N GLY A 340 -0.66 -31.15 -25.16
CA GLY A 340 -1.58 -30.54 -26.12
C GLY A 340 -2.14 -29.18 -25.67
N ALA A 341 -1.58 -28.57 -24.63
CA ALA A 341 -1.98 -27.22 -24.22
C ALA A 341 -1.55 -26.18 -25.25
N THR A 342 -2.37 -25.15 -25.42
CA THR A 342 -2.01 -23.99 -26.25
C THR A 342 -1.00 -23.11 -25.52
N LYS A 343 -0.22 -22.31 -26.27
CA LYS A 343 0.75 -21.37 -25.70
C LYS A 343 0.12 -20.43 -24.66
N ILE A 344 -1.11 -19.96 -24.89
CA ILE A 344 -1.86 -19.12 -23.94
C ILE A 344 -2.17 -19.91 -22.66
N GLU A 345 -2.64 -21.15 -22.78
CA GLU A 345 -2.91 -21.99 -21.61
C GLU A 345 -1.63 -22.28 -20.82
N THR A 346 -0.52 -22.59 -21.49
CA THR A 346 0.79 -22.76 -20.84
C THR A 346 1.20 -21.48 -20.10
N THR A 347 1.09 -20.30 -20.73
CA THR A 347 1.42 -19.03 -20.08
C THR A 347 0.57 -18.80 -18.82
N PHE A 348 -0.76 -18.82 -18.94
CA PHE A 348 -1.65 -18.42 -17.84
C PHE A 348 -1.81 -19.48 -16.75
N ARG A 349 -1.80 -20.76 -17.11
CA ARG A 349 -2.05 -21.86 -16.16
C ARG A 349 -0.78 -22.51 -15.62
N VAL A 350 0.37 -22.31 -16.24
CA VAL A 350 1.64 -22.92 -15.80
C VAL A 350 2.65 -21.84 -15.47
N MET A 351 3.05 -21.02 -16.45
CA MET A 351 4.18 -20.10 -16.29
C MET A 351 3.90 -18.98 -15.28
N ILE A 352 2.74 -18.31 -15.39
CA ILE A 352 2.35 -17.26 -14.43
C ILE A 352 2.21 -17.87 -13.05
N GLN A 353 1.56 -19.04 -12.93
CA GLN A 353 1.37 -19.70 -11.64
C GLN A 353 2.69 -20.07 -10.96
N ALA A 354 3.64 -20.60 -11.72
CA ALA A 354 4.96 -20.97 -11.22
C ALA A 354 5.82 -19.75 -10.83
N SER A 355 5.62 -18.61 -11.49
CA SER A 355 6.36 -17.36 -11.23
C SER A 355 5.63 -16.38 -10.30
N LEU A 356 4.46 -16.74 -9.76
CA LEU A 356 3.60 -15.84 -8.97
C LEU A 356 4.35 -15.14 -7.84
N SER A 357 5.21 -15.85 -7.14
CA SER A 357 5.97 -15.29 -6.01
C SER A 357 6.93 -14.19 -6.43
N GLY A 358 7.61 -14.36 -7.57
CA GLY A 358 8.50 -13.35 -8.13
C GLY A 358 7.73 -12.14 -8.65
N ILE A 359 6.59 -12.37 -9.31
CA ILE A 359 5.70 -11.28 -9.76
C ILE A 359 5.17 -10.48 -8.55
N ILE A 360 4.64 -11.16 -7.53
CA ILE A 360 4.14 -10.50 -6.31
C ILE A 360 5.27 -9.76 -5.59
N ALA A 361 6.46 -10.37 -5.47
CA ALA A 361 7.61 -9.70 -4.87
C ALA A 361 8.00 -8.43 -5.64
N SER A 362 7.98 -8.45 -6.98
CA SER A 362 8.26 -7.26 -7.79
C SER A 362 7.25 -6.14 -7.54
N ILE A 363 5.96 -6.47 -7.37
CA ILE A 363 4.90 -5.51 -7.07
C ILE A 363 5.08 -4.91 -5.67
N ILE A 364 5.42 -5.73 -4.66
CA ILE A 364 5.66 -5.25 -3.29
C ILE A 364 6.88 -4.34 -3.24
N LEU A 365 7.96 -4.67 -3.95
CA LEU A 365 9.15 -3.83 -4.05
C LEU A 365 8.86 -2.51 -4.77
N ALA A 366 8.07 -2.55 -5.84
CA ALA A 366 7.60 -1.34 -6.52
C ALA A 366 6.70 -0.47 -5.64
N LEU A 367 5.83 -1.07 -4.82
CA LEU A 367 5.03 -0.37 -3.82
C LEU A 367 5.91 0.32 -2.78
N SER A 368 6.92 -0.38 -2.26
CA SER A 368 7.89 0.19 -1.31
C SER A 368 8.60 1.42 -1.91
N ARG A 369 8.98 1.34 -3.18
CA ARG A 369 9.56 2.49 -3.92
C ARG A 369 8.56 3.63 -4.12
N ALA A 370 7.29 3.33 -4.42
CA ALA A 370 6.25 4.33 -4.60
C ALA A 370 5.93 5.09 -3.31
N VAL A 371 5.85 4.38 -2.17
CA VAL A 371 5.65 4.97 -0.84
C VAL A 371 6.82 5.87 -0.44
N GLY A 372 8.03 5.48 -0.82
CA GLY A 372 9.26 6.25 -0.60
C GLY A 372 9.59 7.30 -1.68
N GLU A 373 8.69 7.56 -2.65
CA GLU A 373 8.97 8.54 -3.69
C GLU A 373 8.88 9.95 -3.13
N THR A 374 9.89 10.79 -3.38
CA THR A 374 10.05 12.11 -2.74
C THR A 374 9.97 13.25 -3.73
N MET A 375 10.77 13.25 -4.78
CA MET A 375 10.91 14.43 -5.64
C MET A 375 9.79 14.54 -6.66
N ALA A 376 9.34 13.41 -7.23
CA ALA A 376 8.23 13.44 -8.18
C ALA A 376 6.94 13.94 -7.53
N VAL A 377 6.61 13.41 -6.34
CA VAL A 377 5.38 13.76 -5.62
C VAL A 377 5.42 15.17 -5.03
N THR A 378 6.59 15.67 -4.62
CA THR A 378 6.76 17.06 -4.16
C THR A 378 6.37 18.06 -5.24
N LEU A 379 6.65 17.74 -6.51
CA LEU A 379 6.36 18.62 -7.65
C LEU A 379 4.97 18.39 -8.26
N ALA A 380 4.37 17.21 -8.07
CA ALA A 380 3.13 16.82 -8.74
C ALA A 380 1.87 16.83 -7.86
N VAL A 381 1.98 16.63 -6.54
CA VAL A 381 0.82 16.39 -5.66
C VAL A 381 0.36 17.63 -4.91
N GLY A 382 1.29 18.41 -4.36
CA GLY A 382 0.97 19.63 -3.61
C GLY A 382 1.68 19.74 -2.26
N THR A 383 1.21 20.71 -1.48
CA THR A 383 1.84 21.15 -0.21
C THR A 383 0.84 21.26 0.95
N ILE A 384 -0.43 20.99 0.70
CA ILE A 384 -1.50 21.12 1.69
C ILE A 384 -1.65 19.79 2.43
N ALA A 385 -1.34 19.79 3.73
CA ALA A 385 -1.40 18.61 4.59
C ALA A 385 -2.82 18.29 5.08
N VAL A 386 -3.78 18.22 4.16
CA VAL A 386 -5.17 17.88 4.43
C VAL A 386 -5.51 16.62 3.65
N TYR A 387 -6.17 15.67 4.32
CA TYR A 387 -6.72 14.51 3.63
C TYR A 387 -7.97 14.90 2.86
N THR A 388 -8.04 14.46 1.60
CA THR A 388 -9.22 14.61 0.75
C THR A 388 -9.49 13.28 0.04
N SER A 389 -10.75 12.86 -0.02
CA SER A 389 -11.17 11.73 -0.86
C SER A 389 -11.09 12.10 -2.34
N ASN A 390 -11.32 13.38 -2.67
CA ASN A 390 -11.21 13.91 -4.01
C ASN A 390 -9.74 14.12 -4.42
N MET A 391 -9.20 13.16 -5.18
CA MET A 391 -7.81 13.16 -5.65
C MET A 391 -7.51 14.22 -6.74
N PHE A 392 -8.46 15.08 -7.12
CA PHE A 392 -8.23 16.26 -7.97
C PHE A 392 -7.81 17.50 -7.17
N LEU A 393 -7.96 17.45 -5.84
CA LEU A 393 -7.58 18.54 -4.95
C LEU A 393 -6.13 18.38 -4.47
N PRO A 394 -5.46 19.49 -4.11
CA PRO A 394 -4.10 19.44 -3.61
C PRO A 394 -4.03 18.74 -2.26
N ALA A 395 -3.04 17.86 -2.12
CA ALA A 395 -2.73 17.17 -0.87
C ALA A 395 -1.21 17.10 -0.68
N GLN A 396 -0.74 16.43 0.38
CA GLN A 396 0.68 16.31 0.67
C GLN A 396 1.04 14.89 1.14
N THR A 397 2.09 14.30 0.56
CA THR A 397 2.63 13.00 1.00
C THR A 397 3.62 13.17 2.15
N MET A 398 3.92 12.09 2.88
CA MET A 398 4.91 12.11 3.97
C MET A 398 6.30 12.53 3.49
N THR A 399 6.73 12.02 2.34
CA THR A 399 8.01 12.36 1.71
C THR A 399 8.07 13.81 1.24
N ALA A 400 7.00 14.32 0.64
CA ALA A 400 6.90 15.71 0.22
C ALA A 400 6.91 16.65 1.41
N TYR A 401 6.24 16.28 2.50
CA TYR A 401 6.30 16.99 3.77
C TYR A 401 7.75 17.11 4.26
N ILE A 402 8.46 15.99 4.40
CA ILE A 402 9.86 15.97 4.84
C ILE A 402 10.73 16.87 3.95
N ALA A 403 10.65 16.70 2.63
CA ALA A 403 11.47 17.45 1.69
C ALA A 403 11.23 18.96 1.76
N GLN A 404 9.97 19.39 1.85
CA GLN A 404 9.62 20.81 1.90
C GLN A 404 9.98 21.44 3.25
N ARG A 405 9.85 20.70 4.36
CA ARG A 405 10.18 21.22 5.70
C ARG A 405 11.66 21.33 5.95
N VAL A 406 12.48 20.44 5.37
CA VAL A 406 13.95 20.57 5.41
C VAL A 406 14.44 21.82 4.67
N GLY A 407 13.75 22.22 3.60
CA GLY A 407 14.09 23.43 2.83
C GLY A 407 13.58 24.75 3.43
N GLY A 408 12.84 24.73 4.54
CA GLY A 408 12.23 25.91 5.16
C GLY A 408 13.02 26.48 6.34
N ASP A 409 12.61 27.66 6.83
CA ASP A 409 13.26 28.40 7.92
C ASP A 409 12.84 27.90 9.32
N LEU A 410 12.84 26.59 9.57
CA LEU A 410 12.51 26.02 10.89
C LEU A 410 13.74 26.07 11.81
N PRO A 411 13.69 26.79 12.94
CA PRO A 411 14.78 26.80 13.92
C PRO A 411 15.03 25.42 14.52
N PHE A 412 16.31 25.11 14.75
CA PHE A 412 16.73 23.86 15.34
C PHE A 412 16.17 23.72 16.77
N GLY A 413 15.63 22.55 17.10
CA GLY A 413 15.09 22.24 18.42
C GLY A 413 13.66 22.74 18.68
N GLU A 414 12.98 23.32 17.70
CA GLU A 414 11.54 23.59 17.80
C GLU A 414 10.71 22.34 17.45
N ILE A 415 9.52 22.23 18.02
CA ILE A 415 8.58 21.10 17.76
C ILE A 415 8.34 20.92 16.25
N GLY A 416 8.23 22.02 15.50
CA GLY A 416 8.09 21.97 14.05
C GLY A 416 9.25 21.28 13.33
N TYR A 417 10.49 21.43 13.81
CA TYR A 417 11.68 20.73 13.29
C TYR A 417 11.63 19.23 13.65
N LEU A 418 11.29 18.91 14.89
CA LEU A 418 11.21 17.53 15.38
C LEU A 418 10.15 16.68 14.64
N THR A 419 9.09 17.31 14.12
CA THR A 419 8.07 16.60 13.32
C THR A 419 8.64 15.90 12.07
N ILE A 420 9.73 16.44 11.49
CA ILE A 420 10.37 15.84 10.30
C ILE A 420 10.91 14.45 10.63
N PHE A 421 11.51 14.29 11.81
CA PHE A 421 12.04 13.03 12.29
C PHE A 421 10.93 12.05 12.63
N ALA A 422 9.87 12.51 13.30
CA ALA A 422 8.72 11.65 13.63
C ALA A 422 8.04 11.08 12.37
N VAL A 423 7.76 11.92 11.36
CA VAL A 423 7.22 11.47 10.07
C VAL A 423 8.22 10.57 9.35
N GLY A 424 9.51 10.90 9.38
CA GLY A 424 10.58 10.09 8.80
C GLY A 424 10.70 8.69 9.42
N LEU A 425 10.59 8.59 10.75
CA LEU A 425 10.61 7.32 11.47
C LEU A 425 9.39 6.48 11.09
N TYR A 426 8.22 7.10 11.01
CA TYR A 426 7.00 6.41 10.62
C TYR A 426 7.10 5.84 9.19
N LEU A 427 7.55 6.67 8.23
CA LEU A 427 7.82 6.25 6.86
C LEU A 427 8.88 5.12 6.80
N PHE A 428 9.95 5.23 7.57
CA PHE A 428 11.00 4.20 7.65
C PHE A 428 10.42 2.86 8.14
N VAL A 429 9.60 2.87 9.19
CA VAL A 429 8.95 1.63 9.69
C VAL A 429 8.05 1.03 8.62
N ILE A 430 7.23 1.84 7.92
CA ILE A 430 6.34 1.34 6.85
C ILE A 430 7.15 0.71 5.72
N THR A 431 8.14 1.41 5.20
CA THR A 431 8.99 0.92 4.09
C THR A 431 9.80 -0.31 4.49
N LEU A 432 10.33 -0.35 5.72
CA LEU A 432 11.00 -1.53 6.26
C LEU A 432 10.05 -2.73 6.32
N CYS A 433 8.83 -2.55 6.82
CA CYS A 433 7.83 -3.61 6.86
C CYS A 433 7.49 -4.13 5.45
N LEU A 434 7.27 -3.24 4.47
CA LEU A 434 7.01 -3.62 3.08
C LEU A 434 8.18 -4.41 2.46
N ASN A 435 9.42 -3.96 2.69
CA ASN A 435 10.61 -4.65 2.20
C ASN A 435 10.79 -6.04 2.84
N LEU A 436 10.56 -6.17 4.15
CA LEU A 436 10.62 -7.45 4.85
C LEU A 436 9.53 -8.41 4.35
N LEU A 437 8.32 -7.90 4.10
CA LEU A 437 7.22 -8.69 3.52
C LEU A 437 7.57 -9.17 2.11
N GLY A 438 8.11 -8.30 1.25
CA GLY A 438 8.54 -8.67 -0.10
C GLY A 438 9.57 -9.79 -0.10
N ASN A 439 10.57 -9.70 0.77
CA ASN A 439 11.59 -10.73 0.94
C ASN A 439 11.00 -12.06 1.43
N LYS A 440 10.07 -12.01 2.39
CA LYS A 440 9.43 -13.22 2.94
C LYS A 440 8.55 -13.93 1.90
N VAL A 441 7.82 -13.17 1.08
CA VAL A 441 7.01 -13.73 -0.02
C VAL A 441 7.92 -14.42 -1.05
N LEU A 442 9.06 -13.81 -1.37
CA LEU A 442 10.04 -14.39 -2.29
C LEU A 442 10.64 -15.70 -1.75
N SER A 443 10.97 -15.75 -0.45
CA SER A 443 11.57 -16.95 0.15
C SER A 443 10.60 -18.11 0.27
N ALA A 444 9.32 -17.86 0.57
CA ALA A 444 8.33 -18.91 0.83
C ALA A 444 8.04 -19.82 -0.37
N TYR A 445 8.24 -19.34 -1.59
CA TYR A 445 7.94 -20.09 -2.82
C TYR A 445 9.18 -20.62 -3.55
N ARG A 446 10.37 -20.18 -3.14
CA ARG A 446 11.64 -20.68 -3.70
C ARG A 446 11.96 -22.11 -3.26
N GLU A 447 11.28 -22.62 -2.24
CA GLU A 447 11.46 -23.98 -1.70
C GLU A 447 10.58 -25.04 -2.41
N ALA A 448 9.71 -24.65 -3.34
CA ALA A 448 8.74 -25.54 -3.98
C ALA A 448 9.13 -26.07 -5.38
N TYR A 449 10.29 -25.65 -5.90
CA TYR A 449 10.87 -26.08 -7.18
C TYR A 449 12.36 -26.32 -6.99
#